data_AF-A0A2G6GQY2-F1
#
_entry.id   AF-A0A2G6GQY2-F1
#
_cell.length_a   1.000
_cell.length_b   1.000
_cell.length_c   1.000
_cell.angle_alpha   90.00
_cell.angle_beta   90.00
_cell.angle_gamma   90.00
#
_symmetry.space_group_name_H-M   'P 1'
#
loop_
_entity.id
_entity.type
_entity.pdbx_description
1 polymer ?
#
loop_
_entity_poly.entity_id
_entity_poly.type
_entity_poly.pdbx_seq_one_letter_code
_entity_poly.pdbx_strand_id
1 'polypeptide(L)'
;MGDLQNYNPIYQRSISNTYLGNLGSAAISNIYIDRDNSNSFLFFRPYATYLKQPQNIAYYNTTTPYTVLFYETGGSKGRDENTLKVFHSQNIKPYWNVSVQYNLISSYGSYQNQKTKVYDFTFSSCYKKRRLGIDFMANSNRLTLKENGGLKIDSLLYDKSEKSENLQTSLAAANSKLGNFNFFINAKYGMGKEREV
;
A
#
# COMPACT_ATOMS: atom_id res chain seq x y z
N MET A 1 13.01 -2.96 27.11
CA MET A 1 11.74 -3.12 26.38
C MET A 1 12.12 -3.41 24.94
N GLY A 2 11.96 -4.66 24.48
CA GLY A 2 12.41 -5.05 23.15
C GLY A 2 11.65 -4.29 22.06
N ASP A 3 12.36 -3.93 21.00
CA ASP A 3 11.81 -3.28 19.81
C ASP A 3 10.64 -4.10 19.27
N LEU A 4 9.41 -3.67 19.59
CA LEU A 4 8.20 -4.29 19.10
C LEU A 4 8.08 -3.93 17.62
N GLN A 5 8.51 -4.84 16.74
CA GLN A 5 8.47 -4.63 15.30
C GLN A 5 7.01 -4.48 14.85
N ASN A 6 6.62 -3.27 14.49
CA ASN A 6 5.28 -2.95 14.01
C ASN A 6 5.24 -2.98 12.48
N TYR A 7 4.66 -4.03 11.93
CA TYR A 7 4.54 -4.24 10.49
C TYR A 7 3.32 -3.56 9.87
N ASN A 8 2.40 -3.03 10.70
CA ASN A 8 1.21 -2.36 10.22
C ASN A 8 1.60 -1.01 9.58
N PRO A 9 1.32 -0.82 8.27
CA PRO A 9 1.69 0.39 7.55
C PRO A 9 1.12 1.69 8.16
N ILE A 10 -0.04 1.62 8.84
CA ILE A 10 -0.68 2.78 9.49
C ILE A 10 0.27 3.43 10.49
N TYR A 11 0.91 2.63 11.34
CA TYR A 11 1.77 3.12 12.42
C TYR A 11 3.19 3.45 11.96
N GLN A 12 3.55 3.12 10.71
CA GLN A 12 4.85 3.48 10.13
C GLN A 12 4.90 4.95 9.68
N ARG A 13 3.74 5.59 9.48
CA ARG A 13 3.66 7.01 9.06
C ARG A 13 3.36 7.98 10.19
N SER A 14 2.64 7.56 11.23
CA SER A 14 2.26 8.42 12.34
C SER A 14 2.09 7.59 13.62
N ILE A 15 2.38 8.22 14.76
CA ILE A 15 2.24 7.63 16.09
C ILE A 15 0.77 7.59 16.56
N SER A 16 -0.12 8.38 15.96
CA SER A 16 -1.53 8.47 16.35
C SER A 16 -2.44 8.48 15.12
N ASN A 17 -3.26 7.44 14.98
CA ASN A 17 -4.10 7.24 13.80
C ASN A 17 -5.51 6.81 14.20
N THR A 18 -6.49 7.25 13.41
CA THR A 18 -7.87 6.74 13.44
C THR A 18 -8.08 5.85 12.22
N TYR A 19 -8.55 4.62 12.41
CA TYR A 19 -8.78 3.64 11.35
C TYR A 19 -9.94 2.71 11.70
N LEU A 20 -10.49 2.00 10.71
CA LEU A 20 -11.70 1.18 10.86
C LEU A 20 -11.47 -0.21 11.48
N GLY A 21 -10.32 -0.44 12.12
CA GLY A 21 -10.02 -1.71 12.79
C GLY A 21 -9.68 -2.88 11.86
N ASN A 22 -9.54 -2.67 10.54
CA ASN A 22 -9.16 -3.71 9.59
C ASN A 22 -7.96 -3.29 8.72
N LEU A 23 -7.00 -4.18 8.45
CA LEU A 23 -5.83 -3.84 7.63
C LEU A 23 -6.25 -3.50 6.18
N GLY A 24 -5.71 -2.43 5.60
CA GLY A 24 -6.07 -1.98 4.25
C GLY A 24 -7.40 -1.19 4.18
N SER A 25 -8.07 -0.99 5.31
CA SER A 25 -9.23 -0.09 5.42
C SER A 25 -8.80 1.37 5.60
N ALA A 26 -9.75 2.30 5.45
CA ALA A 26 -9.48 3.72 5.58
C ALA A 26 -8.80 4.06 6.91
N ALA A 27 -7.72 4.83 6.83
CA ALA A 27 -6.97 5.31 7.98
C ALA A 27 -6.58 6.78 7.77
N ILE A 28 -6.57 7.54 8.86
CA ILE A 28 -6.13 8.93 8.85
C ILE A 28 -5.27 9.21 10.08
N SER A 29 -4.17 9.93 9.90
CA SER A 29 -3.37 10.41 11.03
C SER A 29 -4.16 11.47 11.81
N ASN A 30 -4.09 11.41 13.13
CA ASN A 30 -4.62 12.46 14.01
C ASN A 30 -3.70 13.70 14.00
N ILE A 31 -2.43 13.52 13.63
CA ILE A 31 -1.45 14.58 13.45
C ILE A 31 -1.63 15.16 12.05
N TYR A 32 -2.03 16.43 11.97
CA TYR A 32 -2.38 17.08 10.70
C TYR A 32 -1.22 17.10 9.69
N ILE A 33 0.00 17.34 10.16
CA ILE A 33 1.19 17.47 9.29
C ILE A 33 1.60 16.14 8.65
N ASP A 34 1.23 15.00 9.25
CA ASP A 34 1.53 13.66 8.75
C ASP A 34 0.47 13.17 7.75
N ARG A 35 -0.58 13.97 7.49
CA ARG A 35 -1.64 13.61 6.54
C ARG A 35 -1.14 13.80 5.11
N ASP A 36 -1.24 12.73 4.34
CA ASP A 36 -0.87 12.73 2.93
C ASP A 36 -1.95 13.43 2.08
N ASN A 37 -1.72 14.72 1.77
CA ASN A 37 -2.62 15.55 0.97
C ASN A 37 -2.24 15.59 -0.53
N SER A 38 -1.20 14.86 -0.93
CA SER A 38 -0.65 14.92 -2.29
C SER A 38 -1.55 14.34 -3.38
N ASN A 39 -2.54 13.53 -3.00
CA ASN A 39 -3.38 12.84 -3.96
C ASN A 39 -4.47 13.78 -4.52
N SER A 40 -4.48 13.91 -5.86
CA SER A 40 -5.43 14.73 -6.61
C SER A 40 -6.87 14.23 -6.48
N PHE A 41 -7.07 12.94 -6.18
CA PHE A 41 -8.40 12.37 -5.95
C PHE A 41 -8.70 12.18 -4.47
N LEU A 42 -9.72 12.89 -3.99
CA LEU A 42 -10.11 12.96 -2.58
C LEU A 42 -10.34 11.58 -1.95
N PHE A 43 -11.01 10.66 -2.67
CA PHE A 43 -11.39 9.36 -2.13
C PHE A 43 -10.24 8.36 -1.99
N PHE A 44 -9.05 8.65 -2.54
CA PHE A 44 -7.85 7.84 -2.30
C PHE A 44 -7.07 8.26 -1.05
N ARG A 45 -7.29 9.49 -0.53
CA ARG A 45 -6.53 10.01 0.61
C ARG A 45 -6.59 9.11 1.85
N PRO A 46 -7.74 8.53 2.26
CA PRO A 46 -7.79 7.63 3.42
C PRO A 46 -7.03 6.31 3.23
N TYR A 47 -6.60 6.01 2.00
CA TYR A 47 -5.88 4.77 1.65
C TYR A 47 -4.42 5.03 1.26
N ALA A 48 -3.97 6.29 1.28
CA ALA A 48 -2.65 6.70 0.80
C ALA A 48 -1.48 5.95 1.47
N THR A 49 -1.67 5.45 2.69
CA THR A 49 -0.68 4.64 3.40
C THR A 49 -0.41 3.27 2.75
N TYR A 50 -1.41 2.69 2.07
CA TYR A 50 -1.29 1.38 1.42
C TYR A 50 -0.96 1.47 -0.07
N LEU A 51 -1.14 2.64 -0.67
CA LEU A 51 -0.98 2.84 -2.11
C LEU A 51 0.36 3.50 -2.43
N LYS A 52 0.95 3.11 -3.56
CA LYS A 52 2.13 3.82 -4.06
C LYS A 52 1.69 5.00 -4.92
N GLN A 53 2.40 6.11 -4.72
CA GLN A 53 2.22 7.32 -5.49
C GLN A 53 3.46 7.57 -6.33
N PRO A 54 3.35 8.21 -7.51
CA PRO A 54 4.49 8.48 -8.39
C PRO A 54 5.66 9.15 -7.68
N GLN A 55 5.38 10.11 -6.80
CA GLN A 55 6.39 10.85 -6.04
C GLN A 55 7.17 10.01 -5.01
N ASN A 56 6.65 8.83 -4.65
CA ASN A 56 7.22 7.95 -3.63
C ASN A 56 7.97 6.75 -4.24
N ILE A 57 8.12 6.71 -5.56
CA ILE A 57 8.79 5.60 -6.25
C ILE A 57 10.29 5.90 -6.32
N ALA A 58 11.09 4.96 -5.82
CA ALA A 58 12.53 5.03 -5.86
C ALA A 58 13.07 4.37 -7.14
N TYR A 59 14.08 4.99 -7.74
CA TYR A 59 14.83 4.45 -8.87
C TYR A 59 16.15 3.89 -8.37
N TYR A 60 16.49 2.69 -8.83
CA TYR A 60 17.65 1.95 -8.33
C TYR A 60 18.76 1.87 -9.38
N ASN A 61 19.98 1.69 -8.90
CA ASN A 61 21.13 1.24 -9.68
C ASN A 61 21.82 0.16 -8.85
N THR A 62 21.68 -1.10 -9.25
CA THR A 62 22.15 -2.23 -8.44
C THR A 62 23.39 -2.86 -9.07
N THR A 63 24.42 -3.13 -8.28
CA THR A 63 25.61 -3.86 -8.75
C THR A 63 25.32 -5.35 -8.93
N THR A 64 24.43 -5.91 -8.11
CA THR A 64 23.97 -7.30 -8.15
C THR A 64 22.44 -7.36 -8.13
N PRO A 65 21.80 -8.33 -8.82
CA PRO A 65 20.37 -8.56 -8.71
C PRO A 65 19.95 -8.78 -7.24
N TYR A 66 18.83 -8.18 -6.85
CA TYR A 66 18.33 -8.27 -5.47
C TYR A 66 16.81 -8.47 -5.45
N THR A 67 16.36 -9.36 -4.57
CA THR A 67 14.94 -9.69 -4.38
C THR A 67 14.60 -9.69 -2.90
N VAL A 68 13.48 -9.07 -2.54
CA VAL A 68 12.88 -9.15 -1.20
C VAL A 68 11.51 -9.77 -1.32
N LEU A 69 11.30 -10.81 -0.53
CA LEU A 69 9.99 -11.39 -0.28
C LEU A 69 9.66 -11.15 1.19
N PHE A 70 8.52 -10.51 1.44
CA PHE A 70 7.97 -10.36 2.77
C PHE A 70 6.56 -10.91 2.76
N TYR A 71 6.30 -11.89 3.62
CA TYR A 71 4.98 -12.46 3.82
C TYR A 71 4.66 -12.46 5.30
N GLU A 72 3.51 -11.91 5.63
CA GLU A 72 2.99 -11.84 6.99
C GLU A 72 1.54 -12.30 6.96
N THR A 73 1.20 -13.15 7.90
CA THR A 73 -0.17 -13.62 8.14
C THR A 73 -0.47 -13.53 9.63
N GLY A 74 -1.68 -13.11 9.97
CA GLY A 74 -2.14 -12.97 11.35
C GLY A 74 -3.64 -13.19 11.46
N GLY A 75 -4.12 -13.35 12.69
CA GLY A 75 -5.55 -13.54 12.98
C GLY A 75 -6.00 -15.01 13.04
N SER A 76 -7.19 -15.23 13.60
CA SER A 76 -7.82 -16.55 13.67
C SER A 76 -8.50 -16.91 12.35
N LYS A 77 -8.82 -18.20 12.14
CA LYS A 77 -9.60 -18.67 10.99
C LYS A 77 -10.90 -17.84 10.85
N GLY A 78 -11.05 -17.12 9.72
CA GLY A 78 -12.18 -16.24 9.43
C GLY A 78 -11.96 -14.75 9.73
N ARG A 79 -10.83 -14.40 10.38
CA ARG A 79 -10.32 -13.04 10.63
C ARG A 79 -8.87 -12.91 10.19
N ASP A 80 -8.47 -13.68 9.19
CA ASP A 80 -7.10 -13.69 8.72
C ASP A 80 -6.77 -12.39 7.99
N GLU A 81 -5.59 -11.85 8.31
CA GLU A 81 -4.95 -10.73 7.64
C GLU A 81 -3.70 -11.26 6.96
N ASN A 82 -3.56 -11.02 5.67
CA ASN A 82 -2.42 -11.46 4.88
C ASN A 82 -1.80 -10.26 4.17
N THR A 83 -0.49 -10.08 4.35
CA THR A 83 0.32 -9.08 3.66
C THR A 83 1.42 -9.79 2.90
N LEU A 84 1.51 -9.54 1.60
CA LEU A 84 2.58 -10.01 0.73
C LEU A 84 3.22 -8.80 0.06
N LYS A 85 4.54 -8.66 0.20
CA LYS A 85 5.33 -7.65 -0.51
C LYS A 85 6.45 -8.36 -1.25
N VAL A 86 6.52 -8.10 -2.54
CA VAL A 86 7.55 -8.61 -3.44
C VAL A 86 8.25 -7.42 -4.05
N PHE A 87 9.57 -7.40 -3.96
CA PHE A 87 10.40 -6.41 -4.63
C PHE A 87 11.55 -7.11 -5.34
N HIS A 88 11.82 -6.74 -6.58
CA HIS A 88 12.95 -7.23 -7.34
C HIS A 88 13.56 -6.08 -8.12
N SER A 89 14.89 -5.98 -8.14
CA SER A 89 15.63 -4.99 -8.91
C SER A 89 16.92 -5.57 -9.47
N GLN A 90 17.18 -5.31 -10.75
CA GLN A 90 18.42 -5.72 -11.40
C GLN A 90 18.81 -4.80 -12.56
N ASN A 91 20.11 -4.68 -12.78
CA ASN A 91 20.67 -4.01 -13.94
C ASN A 91 20.67 -4.95 -15.16
N ILE A 92 19.91 -4.61 -16.21
CA ILE A 92 19.94 -5.32 -17.50
C ILE A 92 21.23 -4.98 -18.27
N LYS A 93 21.69 -3.73 -18.12
CA LYS A 93 22.99 -3.23 -18.59
C LYS A 93 23.61 -2.38 -17.48
N PRO A 94 24.93 -2.09 -17.52
CA PRO A 94 25.58 -1.27 -16.49
C PRO A 94 24.94 0.11 -16.24
N TYR A 95 24.24 0.64 -17.23
CA TYR A 95 23.59 1.95 -17.21
C TYR A 95 22.06 1.86 -17.20
N TRP A 96 21.49 0.66 -17.12
CA TRP A 96 20.05 0.42 -17.23
C TRP A 96 19.55 -0.55 -16.15
N ASN A 97 18.79 -0.02 -15.20
CA ASN A 97 18.13 -0.77 -14.15
C ASN A 97 16.64 -0.95 -14.45
N VAL A 98 16.11 -2.10 -14.06
CA VAL A 98 14.67 -2.35 -14.00
C VAL A 98 14.32 -2.87 -12.61
N SER A 99 13.19 -2.41 -12.08
CA SER A 99 12.65 -2.85 -10.79
C SER A 99 11.14 -3.12 -10.89
N VAL A 100 10.70 -4.14 -10.18
CA VAL A 100 9.31 -4.55 -10.04
C VAL A 100 8.96 -4.62 -8.56
N GLN A 101 7.81 -4.06 -8.20
CA GLN A 101 7.25 -4.15 -6.86
C GLN A 101 5.79 -4.59 -6.95
N TYR A 102 5.41 -5.51 -6.07
CA TYR A 102 4.05 -5.99 -5.93
C TYR A 102 3.69 -6.08 -4.45
N ASN A 103 2.65 -5.36 -4.04
CA ASN A 103 2.13 -5.39 -2.68
C ASN A 103 0.67 -5.88 -2.72
N LEU A 104 0.37 -6.86 -1.89
CA LEU A 104 -0.97 -7.41 -1.69
C LEU A 104 -1.29 -7.35 -0.20
N ILE A 105 -2.44 -6.76 0.13
CA ILE A 105 -3.03 -6.83 1.46
C ILE A 105 -4.43 -7.43 1.29
N SER A 106 -4.74 -8.46 2.06
CA SER A 106 -6.06 -9.07 2.11
C SER A 106 -6.43 -9.31 3.56
N SER A 107 -7.49 -8.67 4.05
CA SER A 107 -7.99 -8.90 5.41
C SER A 107 -9.49 -9.11 5.44
N TYR A 108 -9.97 -10.09 6.20
CA TYR A 108 -11.40 -10.37 6.31
C TYR A 108 -12.15 -9.39 7.23
N GLY A 109 -11.48 -8.81 8.23
CA GLY A 109 -12.10 -7.97 9.25
C GLY A 109 -12.83 -8.77 10.32
N SER A 110 -13.21 -8.10 11.42
CA SER A 110 -13.75 -8.79 12.61
C SER A 110 -15.25 -9.09 12.54
N TYR A 111 -15.98 -8.34 11.71
CA TYR A 111 -17.41 -8.44 11.53
C TYR A 111 -17.79 -8.81 10.09
N GLN A 112 -19.04 -9.20 9.90
CA GLN A 112 -19.60 -9.50 8.58
C GLN A 112 -19.41 -8.29 7.63
N ASN A 113 -19.16 -8.57 6.34
CA ASN A 113 -19.01 -7.57 5.28
C ASN A 113 -17.96 -6.46 5.57
N GLN A 114 -16.84 -6.79 6.23
CA GLN A 114 -15.73 -5.86 6.50
C GLN A 114 -14.44 -6.16 5.70
N LYS A 115 -14.50 -7.11 4.76
CA LYS A 115 -13.34 -7.57 3.99
C LYS A 115 -12.69 -6.46 3.15
N THR A 116 -11.37 -6.38 3.18
CA THR A 116 -10.54 -5.46 2.40
C THR A 116 -9.55 -6.23 1.51
N LYS A 117 -9.31 -5.70 0.32
CA LYS A 117 -8.27 -6.16 -0.60
C LYS A 117 -7.58 -4.97 -1.24
N VAL A 118 -6.26 -4.93 -1.13
CA VAL A 118 -5.40 -3.93 -1.75
C VAL A 118 -4.41 -4.64 -2.66
N TYR A 119 -4.32 -4.19 -3.90
CA TYR A 119 -3.31 -4.59 -4.86
C TYR A 119 -2.57 -3.34 -5.32
N ASP A 120 -1.26 -3.36 -5.21
CA ASP A 120 -0.37 -2.34 -5.74
C ASP A 120 0.70 -3.03 -6.59
N PHE A 121 0.81 -2.61 -7.83
CA PHE A 121 1.82 -3.09 -8.76
C PHE A 121 2.58 -1.90 -9.32
N THR A 122 3.90 -1.91 -9.18
CA THR A 122 4.78 -0.88 -9.69
C THR A 122 5.88 -1.49 -10.53
N PHE A 123 6.07 -0.92 -11.72
CA PHE A 123 7.22 -1.16 -12.57
C PHE A 123 7.98 0.16 -12.72
N SER A 124 9.30 0.11 -12.54
CA SER A 124 10.18 1.27 -12.75
C SER A 124 11.41 0.86 -13.53
N SER A 125 11.87 1.75 -14.39
CA SER A 125 13.06 1.56 -15.22
C SER A 125 13.87 2.85 -15.19
N CYS A 126 15.18 2.73 -15.02
CA CYS A 126 16.10 3.87 -14.93
C CYS A 126 17.28 3.64 -15.87
N TYR A 127 17.48 4.57 -16.80
CA TYR A 127 18.62 4.59 -17.71
C TYR A 127 19.48 5.83 -17.45
N LYS A 128 20.74 5.67 -17.07
CA LYS A 128 21.66 6.78 -16.79
C LYS A 128 23.01 6.54 -17.42
N LYS A 129 23.30 7.26 -18.50
CA LYS A 129 24.58 7.19 -19.22
C LYS A 129 25.10 8.59 -19.52
N ARG A 130 26.25 8.93 -18.93
CA ARG A 130 26.93 10.22 -19.13
C ARG A 130 25.96 11.38 -18.85
N ARG A 131 25.59 12.12 -19.89
CA ARG A 131 24.69 13.29 -19.82
C ARG A 131 23.21 12.94 -19.91
N LEU A 132 22.84 11.72 -20.30
CA LEU A 132 21.45 11.32 -20.50
C LEU A 132 20.94 10.50 -19.30
N GLY A 133 19.86 10.98 -18.69
CA GLY A 133 19.11 10.25 -17.67
C GLY A 133 17.65 10.12 -18.10
N ILE A 134 17.10 8.91 -18.10
CA ILE A 134 15.69 8.64 -18.37
C ILE A 134 15.16 7.78 -17.23
N ASP A 135 14.18 8.30 -16.52
CA ASP A 135 13.46 7.62 -15.45
C ASP A 135 12.04 7.31 -15.95
N PHE A 136 11.60 6.07 -15.87
CA PHE A 136 10.30 5.57 -16.32
C PHE A 136 9.58 4.85 -15.19
N MET A 137 8.28 5.08 -15.05
CA MET A 137 7.47 4.46 -14.01
C MET A 137 6.03 4.23 -14.46
N ALA A 138 5.51 3.05 -14.18
CA ALA A 138 4.12 2.68 -14.33
C ALA A 138 3.63 2.02 -13.04
N ASN A 139 2.49 2.46 -12.53
CA ASN A 139 1.92 1.97 -11.28
C ASN A 139 0.41 1.74 -11.44
N SER A 140 -0.10 0.67 -10.84
CA SER A 140 -1.51 0.32 -10.83
C SER A 140 -1.88 0.01 -9.39
N ASN A 141 -2.80 0.78 -8.81
CA ASN A 141 -3.42 0.41 -7.54
C ASN A 141 -4.86 0.01 -7.76
N ARG A 142 -5.29 -1.04 -7.08
CA ARG A 142 -6.68 -1.50 -7.02
C ARG A 142 -7.05 -1.82 -5.59
N LEU A 143 -8.17 -1.28 -5.17
CA LEU A 143 -8.72 -1.41 -3.83
C LEU A 143 -10.14 -1.94 -3.94
N THR A 144 -10.48 -2.94 -3.12
CA THR A 144 -11.85 -3.43 -2.97
C THR A 144 -12.14 -3.56 -1.49
N LEU A 145 -13.16 -2.84 -1.03
CA LEU A 145 -13.59 -2.83 0.36
C LEU A 145 -15.04 -3.29 0.42
N LYS A 146 -15.36 -3.99 1.50
CA LYS A 146 -16.72 -4.24 1.93
C LYS A 146 -17.05 -3.27 3.05
N GLU A 147 -18.21 -2.62 2.92
CA GLU A 147 -18.67 -1.58 3.84
C GLU A 147 -19.82 -2.15 4.65
N ASN A 148 -19.63 -2.38 5.95
CA ASN A 148 -20.61 -3.04 6.79
C ASN A 148 -21.66 -2.07 7.39
N GLY A 149 -21.37 -0.77 7.45
CA GLY A 149 -22.27 0.23 8.03
C GLY A 149 -22.53 0.05 9.53
N GLY A 150 -21.67 -0.68 10.23
CA GLY A 150 -21.85 -1.02 11.65
C GLY A 150 -22.78 -2.22 11.89
N LEU A 151 -23.00 -2.54 13.16
CA LEU A 151 -23.90 -3.61 13.58
C LEU A 151 -25.35 -3.17 13.44
N LYS A 152 -26.22 -4.14 13.13
CA LYS A 152 -27.66 -3.87 13.00
C LYS A 152 -28.32 -3.57 14.35
N ILE A 153 -27.84 -4.21 15.41
CA ILE A 153 -28.35 -4.08 16.78
C ILE A 153 -27.16 -4.14 17.75
N ASP A 154 -27.03 -3.15 18.63
CA ASP A 154 -25.90 -3.04 19.57
C ASP A 154 -25.88 -4.13 20.65
N SER A 155 -27.05 -4.71 20.98
CA SER A 155 -27.14 -5.80 21.96
C SER A 155 -26.34 -7.03 21.54
N LEU A 156 -26.07 -7.20 20.23
CA LEU A 156 -25.24 -8.27 19.68
C LEU A 156 -23.76 -8.18 20.09
N LEU A 157 -23.29 -7.04 20.61
CA LEU A 157 -21.93 -6.91 21.15
C LEU A 157 -21.76 -7.58 22.51
N TYR A 158 -22.83 -7.63 23.29
CA TYR A 158 -22.82 -8.18 24.65
C TYR A 158 -23.20 -9.65 24.67
N ASP A 159 -23.94 -10.10 23.65
CA ASP A 159 -24.26 -11.51 23.47
C ASP A 159 -23.07 -12.27 22.88
N LYS A 160 -22.57 -13.28 23.61
CA LYS A 160 -21.46 -14.14 23.21
C LYS A 160 -21.92 -15.44 22.52
N SER A 161 -23.21 -15.56 22.22
CA SER A 161 -23.79 -16.74 21.57
C SER A 161 -23.22 -16.96 20.16
N GLU A 162 -22.91 -15.88 19.44
CA GLU A 162 -22.41 -15.91 18.07
C GLU A 162 -20.97 -15.38 17.95
N LYS A 163 -20.24 -15.89 16.95
CA LYS A 163 -18.92 -15.36 16.62
C LYS A 163 -19.04 -13.99 15.97
N SER A 164 -18.09 -13.10 16.24
CA SER A 164 -18.08 -11.71 15.71
C SER A 164 -18.24 -11.64 14.18
N GLU A 165 -17.65 -12.60 13.48
CA GLU A 165 -17.67 -12.73 12.01
C GLU A 165 -19.08 -12.96 11.45
N ASN A 166 -20.00 -13.50 12.26
CA ASN A 166 -21.38 -13.81 11.89
C ASN A 166 -22.38 -12.74 12.33
N LEU A 167 -21.95 -11.73 13.08
CA LEU A 167 -22.86 -10.70 13.59
C LEU A 167 -23.45 -9.89 12.44
N GLN A 168 -24.77 -9.71 12.46
CA GLN A 168 -25.49 -9.00 11.40
C GLN A 168 -25.09 -7.53 11.37
N THR A 169 -24.78 -7.07 10.17
CA THR A 169 -24.40 -5.69 9.90
C THR A 169 -25.49 -4.95 9.15
N SER A 170 -25.51 -3.63 9.27
CA SER A 170 -26.53 -2.78 8.65
C SER A 170 -26.48 -2.82 7.12
N LEU A 171 -25.28 -2.95 6.56
CA LEU A 171 -25.04 -3.04 5.12
C LEU A 171 -24.39 -4.39 4.78
N ALA A 172 -25.21 -5.40 4.48
CA ALA A 172 -24.73 -6.75 4.20
C ALA A 172 -24.08 -6.92 2.79
N ALA A 173 -24.42 -6.04 1.84
CA ALA A 173 -24.03 -6.20 0.43
C ALA A 173 -23.20 -5.02 -0.14
N ALA A 174 -22.98 -3.95 0.64
CA ALA A 174 -22.30 -2.76 0.14
C ALA A 174 -20.80 -3.01 -0.11
N ASN A 175 -20.28 -2.42 -1.18
CA ASN A 175 -18.86 -2.48 -1.54
C ASN A 175 -18.37 -1.18 -2.19
N SER A 176 -17.09 -0.88 -1.93
CA SER A 176 -16.37 0.23 -2.55
C SER A 176 -15.23 -0.34 -3.39
N LYS A 177 -15.14 0.07 -4.66
CA LYS A 177 -14.02 -0.30 -5.54
C LYS A 177 -13.34 0.96 -6.04
N LEU A 178 -12.05 1.07 -5.79
CA LEU A 178 -11.23 2.19 -6.25
C LEU A 178 -10.06 1.64 -7.06
N GLY A 179 -9.70 2.31 -8.14
CA GLY A 179 -8.50 1.97 -8.89
C GLY A 179 -7.89 3.21 -9.53
N ASN A 180 -6.57 3.27 -9.57
CA ASN A 180 -5.86 4.27 -10.35
C ASN A 180 -4.69 3.62 -11.10
N PHE A 181 -4.37 4.22 -12.22
CA PHE A 181 -3.20 3.90 -13.00
C PHE A 181 -2.38 5.17 -13.14
N ASN A 182 -1.11 5.12 -12.77
CA ASN A 182 -0.20 6.23 -12.83
C ASN A 182 0.94 5.90 -13.78
N PHE A 183 1.37 6.90 -14.54
CA PHE A 183 2.47 6.79 -15.47
C PHE A 183 3.32 8.05 -15.39
N PHE A 184 4.63 7.87 -15.41
CA PHE A 184 5.58 8.98 -15.32
C PHE A 184 6.84 8.68 -16.13
N ILE A 185 7.28 9.67 -16.91
CA ILE A 185 8.56 9.66 -17.61
C ILE A 185 9.27 10.97 -17.32
N ASN A 186 10.54 10.89 -16.97
CA ASN A 186 11.41 12.05 -16.80
C ASN A 186 12.68 11.86 -17.64
N ALA A 187 12.93 12.77 -18.57
CA ALA A 187 14.13 12.79 -19.38
C ALA A 187 14.98 14.01 -18.99
N LYS A 188 16.25 13.76 -18.68
CA LYS A 188 17.24 14.75 -18.24
C LYS A 188 18.43 14.69 -19.18
N TYR A 189 18.88 15.86 -19.62
CA TYR A 189 20.10 16.01 -20.41
C TYR A 189 21.02 17.04 -19.77
N GLY A 190 22.22 16.63 -19.36
CA GLY A 190 23.23 17.53 -18.80
C GLY A 190 23.93 18.34 -19.88
N MET A 191 24.03 19.66 -19.71
CA MET A 191 24.81 20.54 -20.58
C MET A 191 26.08 21.00 -19.84
N GLY A 192 27.27 20.79 -20.43
CA GLY A 192 28.56 21.16 -19.83
C GLY A 192 29.65 20.07 -20.00
N LYS A 193 30.93 20.39 -19.75
CA LYS A 193 32.01 19.39 -19.72
C LYS A 193 31.84 18.50 -18.49
N GLU A 194 31.81 17.19 -18.68
CA GLU A 194 31.88 16.22 -17.58
C GLU A 194 33.28 16.33 -16.97
N ARG A 195 33.39 16.69 -15.70
CA ARG A 195 34.62 16.50 -14.93
C ARG A 195 34.61 15.05 -14.45
N GLU A 196 35.62 14.28 -14.86
CA GLU A 196 35.92 13.01 -14.20
C GLU A 196 36.37 13.33 -12.76
N VAL A 197 35.77 12.62 -11.80
CA VAL A 197 36.22 12.60 -10.39
C VAL A 197 37.00 11.32 -10.20
#